data_AF-A0A0T6B7R6-F1
#
_entry.id   AF-A0A0T6B7R6-F1
#
_cell.length_a   1.000
_cell.length_b   1.000
_cell.length_c   1.000
_cell.angle_alpha   90.00
_cell.angle_beta   90.00
_cell.angle_gamma   90.00
#
_symmetry.space_group_name_H-M   'P 1'
#
loop_
_entity.id
_entity.type
_entity.pdbx_description
1 polymer ?
#
loop_
_entity_poly.entity_id
_entity_poly.type
_entity_poly.pdbx_seq_one_letter_code
_entity_poly.pdbx_strand_id
1 'polypeptide(L)'
;MADWIHCNRCFQKIRAEIKFFLKECGRIECQKCTKYTGEGLSNCVNCNKSCRTILLSSNMKPEVQNFFRPLPSLLETVKKAYEFQNKQQFDVLNHMRQKYAHAKNEIIKCYKMIDTYKKENEKIRALLKGRQPETPGRFFTSTPIQPSTKSPSLFEVSLSTLGLTPKKIRAKPGHSFRISS
;
A
#
# COMPACT_ATOMS: atom_id res chain seq x y z
N MET A 1 32.42 -4.73 15.85
CA MET A 1 32.92 -5.08 14.50
C MET A 1 32.88 -6.61 14.42
N ALA A 2 32.74 -7.21 13.24
CA ALA A 2 32.53 -8.65 13.15
C ALA A 2 33.75 -9.45 13.68
N ASP A 3 33.63 -10.00 14.89
CA ASP A 3 34.70 -10.73 15.60
C ASP A 3 35.15 -12.02 14.89
N TRP A 4 34.40 -12.44 13.86
CA TRP A 4 34.72 -13.56 13.00
C TRP A 4 35.65 -13.21 11.83
N ILE A 5 35.87 -11.92 11.54
CA ILE A 5 36.74 -11.51 10.44
C ILE A 5 38.20 -11.80 10.79
N HIS A 6 38.86 -12.55 9.92
CA HIS A 6 40.26 -12.92 10.03
C HIS A 6 40.91 -13.02 8.64
N CYS A 7 42.23 -13.13 8.61
CA CYS A 7 42.98 -13.40 7.39
C CYS A 7 42.85 -14.88 7.04
N ASN A 8 42.38 -15.20 5.84
CA ASN A 8 42.20 -16.57 5.36
C ASN A 8 43.52 -17.28 5.00
N ARG A 9 44.68 -16.63 5.24
CA ARG A 9 46.02 -17.21 5.08
C ARG A 9 46.72 -17.48 6.41
N CYS A 10 46.76 -16.48 7.29
CA CYS A 10 47.50 -16.57 8.56
C CYS A 10 46.62 -16.58 9.81
N PHE A 11 45.28 -16.57 9.64
CA PHE A 11 44.28 -16.58 10.72
C PHE A 11 44.36 -15.41 11.70
N GLN A 12 45.15 -14.38 11.39
CA GLN A 12 45.18 -13.13 12.15
C GLN A 12 43.79 -12.48 12.15
N LYS A 13 43.19 -12.34 13.34
CA LYS A 13 41.93 -11.60 13.52
C LYS A 13 42.10 -10.12 13.16
N ILE A 14 41.00 -9.50 12.75
CA ILE A 14 40.97 -8.07 12.44
C ILE A 14 41.35 -7.22 13.66
N ARG A 15 42.18 -6.20 13.44
CA ARG A 15 42.63 -5.22 14.44
C ARG A 15 42.73 -3.85 13.77
N ALA A 16 42.58 -2.77 14.52
CA ALA A 16 42.53 -1.42 13.98
C ALA A 16 43.83 -1.02 13.23
N GLU A 17 44.97 -1.57 13.63
CA GLU A 17 46.29 -1.24 13.11
C GLU A 17 46.64 -2.00 11.83
N ILE A 18 45.87 -3.03 11.46
CA ILE A 18 46.17 -3.92 10.33
C ILE A 18 45.08 -3.75 9.28
N LYS A 19 45.48 -3.36 8.07
CA LYS A 19 44.56 -3.31 6.93
C LYS A 19 44.21 -4.71 6.44
N PHE A 20 42.96 -4.91 6.07
CA PHE A 20 42.47 -6.14 5.45
C PHE A 20 41.87 -5.84 4.09
N PHE A 21 41.97 -6.80 3.18
CA PHE A 21 41.53 -6.69 1.81
C PHE A 21 40.61 -7.86 1.48
N LEU A 22 39.48 -7.56 0.84
CA LEU A 22 38.54 -8.55 0.33
C LEU A 22 38.79 -8.72 -1.17
N LYS A 23 39.04 -9.96 -1.59
CA LYS A 23 39.10 -10.34 -3.00
C LYS A 23 37.71 -10.72 -3.50
N GLU A 24 37.48 -10.54 -4.78
CA GLU A 24 36.23 -10.87 -5.49
C GLU A 24 35.80 -12.33 -5.31
N CYS A 25 36.75 -13.25 -5.16
CA CYS A 25 36.48 -14.65 -4.84
C CYS A 25 36.10 -14.91 -3.37
N GLY A 26 35.90 -13.87 -2.56
CA GLY A 26 35.49 -13.96 -1.15
C GLY A 26 36.64 -14.13 -0.15
N ARG A 27 37.90 -14.15 -0.59
CA ARG A 27 39.06 -14.31 0.31
C ARG A 27 39.38 -12.99 1.02
N ILE A 28 39.51 -13.05 2.34
CA ILE A 28 39.96 -11.92 3.16
C ILE A 28 41.44 -12.12 3.49
N GLU A 29 42.29 -11.15 3.18
CA GLU A 29 43.73 -11.21 3.44
C GLU A 29 44.21 -9.95 4.17
N CYS A 30 45.07 -10.11 5.18
CA CYS A 30 45.69 -8.97 5.85
C CYS A 30 46.80 -8.35 4.98
N GLN A 31 47.19 -7.11 5.28
CA GLN A 31 48.23 -6.37 4.57
C GLN A 31 49.56 -7.13 4.47
N LYS A 32 49.89 -7.97 5.45
CA LYS A 32 51.12 -8.79 5.45
C LYS A 32 51.04 -9.98 4.49
N CYS A 33 49.84 -10.49 4.22
CA CYS A 33 49.64 -11.67 3.37
C CYS A 33 49.26 -11.33 1.94
N THR A 34 48.71 -10.13 1.72
CA THR A 34 48.32 -9.66 0.40
C THR A 34 49.52 -9.13 -0.37
N LYS A 35 49.54 -9.35 -1.69
CA LYS A 35 50.45 -8.69 -2.62
C LYS A 35 49.76 -7.50 -3.30
N TYR A 36 48.92 -6.77 -2.56
CA TYR A 36 48.13 -5.67 -3.11
C TYR A 36 49.05 -4.48 -3.41
N THR A 37 49.18 -4.11 -4.69
CA THR A 37 50.05 -3.02 -5.17
C THR A 37 49.34 -1.68 -5.29
N GLY A 38 48.04 -1.60 -5.00
CA GLY A 38 47.26 -0.36 -5.12
C GLY A 38 46.34 -0.30 -6.35
N GLU A 39 46.54 -1.17 -7.33
CA GLU A 39 45.86 -1.12 -8.64
C GLU A 39 44.47 -1.79 -8.68
N GLY A 40 43.87 -2.09 -7.52
CA GLY A 40 42.54 -2.71 -7.44
C GLY A 40 42.47 -4.17 -7.89
N LEU A 41 43.57 -4.72 -8.41
CA LEU A 41 43.74 -6.12 -8.79
C LEU A 41 44.86 -6.74 -7.97
N SER A 42 44.66 -7.99 -7.53
CA SER A 42 45.74 -8.75 -6.89
C SER A 42 45.62 -10.24 -7.20
N ASN A 43 46.77 -10.90 -7.34
CA ASN A 43 46.80 -12.34 -7.58
C ASN A 43 46.22 -13.10 -6.38
N CYS A 44 45.26 -13.97 -6.64
CA CYS A 44 44.72 -14.88 -5.65
C CYS A 44 45.40 -16.23 -5.76
N VAL A 45 46.09 -16.64 -4.69
CA VAL A 45 46.79 -17.93 -4.63
C VAL A 45 45.83 -19.12 -4.64
N ASN A 46 44.58 -18.93 -4.25
CA ASN A 46 43.57 -20.01 -4.34
C ASN A 46 42.93 -20.12 -5.71
N CYS A 47 42.74 -18.99 -6.41
CA CYS A 47 42.10 -19.00 -7.71
C CYS A 47 43.09 -19.10 -8.87
N ASN A 48 44.40 -18.98 -8.60
CA ASN A 48 45.47 -18.89 -9.60
C ASN A 48 45.20 -17.85 -10.70
N LYS A 49 44.50 -16.76 -10.36
CA LYS A 49 44.18 -15.65 -11.26
C LYS A 49 44.16 -14.32 -10.52
N SER A 50 44.17 -13.23 -11.28
CA SER A 50 43.95 -11.89 -10.75
C SER A 50 42.50 -11.74 -10.28
N CYS A 51 42.30 -11.23 -9.08
CA CYS A 51 40.99 -10.95 -8.51
C CYS A 51 40.87 -9.46 -8.21
N ARG A 52 39.69 -8.88 -8.47
CA ARG A 52 39.39 -7.55 -7.96
C ARG A 52 39.51 -7.55 -6.45
N THR A 53 40.19 -6.56 -5.92
CA THR A 53 40.56 -6.47 -4.51
C THR A 53 40.17 -5.11 -3.97
N ILE A 54 39.42 -5.10 -2.89
CA ILE A 54 38.97 -3.88 -2.22
C ILE A 54 39.48 -3.87 -0.78
N LEU A 55 39.78 -2.67 -0.28
CA LEU A 55 40.11 -2.47 1.13
C LEU A 55 38.84 -2.65 1.98
N LEU A 56 38.92 -3.52 2.99
CA LEU A 56 37.89 -3.61 4.03
C LEU A 56 37.94 -2.34 4.88
N SER A 57 36.93 -1.49 4.73
CA SER A 57 36.78 -0.22 5.43
C SER A 57 35.31 0.15 5.57
N SER A 58 35.00 1.17 6.38
CA SER A 58 33.66 1.75 6.49
C SER A 58 33.16 2.39 5.19
N ASN A 59 34.04 2.60 4.20
CA ASN A 59 33.74 3.29 2.95
C ASN A 59 33.44 2.33 1.79
N MET A 60 33.22 1.04 2.07
CA MET A 60 32.80 0.06 1.05
C MET A 60 31.38 0.35 0.53
N LYS A 61 31.06 -0.17 -0.66
CA LYS A 61 29.67 -0.11 -1.17
C LYS A 61 28.70 -0.78 -0.18
N PRO A 62 27.49 -0.23 0.05
CA PRO A 62 26.53 -0.78 1.00
C PRO A 62 26.21 -2.27 0.78
N GLU A 63 26.11 -2.70 -0.48
CA GLU A 63 25.91 -4.10 -0.86
C GLU A 63 26.98 -5.03 -0.30
N VAL A 64 28.25 -4.58 -0.33
CA VAL A 64 29.38 -5.34 0.21
C VAL A 64 29.39 -5.26 1.74
N GLN A 65 29.08 -4.10 2.32
CA GLN A 65 29.00 -3.94 3.78
C GLN A 65 27.97 -4.88 4.41
N ASN A 66 26.89 -5.19 3.71
CA ASN A 66 25.84 -6.08 4.21
C ASN A 66 26.36 -7.49 4.54
N PHE A 67 27.39 -7.99 3.85
CA PHE A 67 28.03 -9.27 4.19
C PHE A 67 28.73 -9.27 5.56
N PHE A 68 29.04 -8.09 6.10
CA PHE A 68 29.73 -7.91 7.37
C PHE A 68 28.80 -7.44 8.48
N ARG A 69 27.53 -7.16 8.17
CA ARG A 69 26.53 -6.78 9.19
C ARG A 69 26.12 -8.01 10.00
N PRO A 70 25.92 -7.88 11.33
CA PRO A 70 25.37 -8.96 12.13
C PRO A 70 24.00 -9.40 11.62
N LEU A 71 23.77 -10.71 11.51
CA LEU A 71 22.50 -11.27 11.06
C LEU A 71 21.27 -10.70 11.82
N PRO A 72 21.29 -10.52 13.15
CA PRO A 72 20.16 -9.92 13.87
C PRO A 72 19.78 -8.52 13.37
N SER A 73 20.78 -7.70 12.99
CA SER A 73 20.52 -6.34 12.47
C SER A 73 19.88 -6.33 11.09
N LEU A 74 20.24 -7.30 10.24
CA LEU A 74 19.63 -7.50 8.93
C LEU A 74 18.17 -7.96 9.08
N LEU A 75 17.91 -8.92 9.98
CA LEU A 75 16.57 -9.41 10.27
C LEU A 75 15.67 -8.31 10.83
N GLU A 76 16.18 -7.46 11.72
CA GLU A 76 15.42 -6.32 12.25
C GLU A 76 15.03 -5.33 11.14
N THR A 77 15.91 -5.12 10.16
CA THR A 77 15.61 -4.28 8.99
C THR A 77 14.48 -4.88 8.15
N VAL A 78 14.55 -6.19 7.88
CA VAL A 78 13.52 -6.92 7.11
C VAL A 78 12.18 -6.90 7.87
N LYS A 79 12.20 -7.13 9.18
CA LYS A 79 11.03 -7.10 10.04
C LYS A 79 10.32 -5.74 9.98
N LYS A 80 11.06 -4.64 10.12
CA LYS A 80 10.48 -3.28 10.03
C LYS A 80 9.85 -3.00 8.67
N ALA A 81 10.51 -3.43 7.58
CA ALA A 81 9.97 -3.29 6.23
C ALA A 81 8.65 -4.08 6.08
N TYR A 82 8.63 -5.32 6.59
CA TYR A 82 7.44 -6.16 6.59
C TYR A 82 6.30 -5.54 7.41
N GLU A 83 6.56 -5.10 8.64
CA GLU A 83 5.54 -4.48 9.50
C GLU A 83 4.92 -3.23 8.85
N PHE A 84 5.76 -2.41 8.21
CA PHE A 84 5.29 -1.25 7.45
C PHE A 84 4.38 -1.66 6.30
N GLN A 85 4.81 -2.61 5.47
CA GLN A 85 4.03 -3.09 4.32
C GLN A 85 2.70 -3.71 4.76
N ASN A 86 2.73 -4.53 5.80
CA ASN A 86 1.54 -5.19 6.35
C ASN A 86 0.53 -4.15 6.88
N LYS A 87 1.02 -3.10 7.55
CA LYS A 87 0.17 -1.98 7.98
C LYS A 87 -0.50 -1.28 6.80
N GLN A 88 0.24 -0.97 5.73
CA GLN A 88 -0.34 -0.34 4.54
C GLN A 88 -1.43 -1.20 3.91
N GLN A 89 -1.21 -2.51 3.82
CA GLN A 89 -2.22 -3.45 3.31
C GLN A 89 -3.48 -3.46 4.18
N PHE A 90 -3.31 -3.49 5.50
CA PHE A 90 -4.41 -3.44 6.45
C PHE A 90 -5.22 -2.14 6.36
N ASP A 91 -4.54 -0.99 6.21
CA ASP A 91 -5.17 0.31 6.08
C ASP A 91 -6.04 0.39 4.81
N VAL A 92 -5.55 -0.15 3.69
CA VAL A 92 -6.34 -0.25 2.44
C VAL A 92 -7.55 -1.14 2.63
N LEU A 93 -7.40 -2.33 3.22
CA LEU A 93 -8.51 -3.25 3.47
C LEU A 93 -9.58 -2.61 4.38
N ASN A 94 -9.17 -1.88 5.41
CA ASN A 94 -10.08 -1.16 6.29
C ASN A 94 -10.81 -0.03 5.56
N HIS A 95 -10.11 0.73 4.71
CA HIS A 95 -10.74 1.76 3.89
C HIS A 95 -11.83 1.17 2.99
N MET A 96 -11.53 0.06 2.32
CA MET A 96 -12.49 -0.63 1.45
C MET A 96 -13.68 -1.19 2.26
N ARG A 97 -13.43 -1.78 3.43
CA ARG A 97 -14.47 -2.25 4.34
C ARG A 97 -15.40 -1.11 4.77
N GLN A 98 -14.85 0.06 5.09
CA GLN A 98 -15.63 1.24 5.45
C GLN A 98 -16.49 1.74 4.29
N LYS A 99 -15.93 1.82 3.07
CA LYS A 99 -16.68 2.18 1.86
C LYS A 99 -17.82 1.21 1.59
N TYR A 100 -17.55 -0.09 1.67
CA TYR A 100 -18.56 -1.12 1.50
C TYR A 100 -19.69 -1.00 2.53
N ALA A 101 -19.35 -0.83 3.81
CA ALA A 101 -20.32 -0.64 4.87
C ALA A 101 -21.18 0.61 4.65
N HIS A 102 -20.58 1.71 4.21
CA HIS A 102 -21.30 2.93 3.89
C HIS A 102 -22.27 2.73 2.72
N ALA A 103 -21.80 2.18 1.59
CA ALA A 103 -22.65 1.91 0.44
C ALA A 103 -23.81 0.96 0.78
N LYS A 104 -23.55 -0.10 1.56
CA LYS A 104 -24.57 -1.02 2.06
C LYS A 104 -25.64 -0.29 2.89
N ASN A 105 -25.22 0.61 3.76
CA ASN A 105 -26.16 1.39 4.60
C ASN A 105 -27.00 2.35 3.76
N GLU A 106 -26.43 3.02 2.76
CA GLU A 106 -27.19 3.90 1.85
C GLU A 106 -28.22 3.09 1.04
N ILE A 107 -27.85 1.92 0.53
CA ILE A 107 -28.78 1.01 -0.17
C ILE A 107 -29.95 0.62 0.75
N ILE A 108 -29.68 0.23 2.00
CA ILE A 108 -30.72 -0.12 2.98
C ILE A 108 -31.68 1.07 3.22
N LYS A 109 -31.15 2.30 3.31
CA LYS A 109 -31.99 3.50 3.46
C LYS A 109 -32.88 3.72 2.24
N CYS A 110 -32.34 3.60 1.03
CA CYS A 110 -33.12 3.72 -0.21
C CYS A 110 -34.25 2.68 -0.25
N TYR A 111 -33.98 1.42 0.10
CA TYR A 111 -35.02 0.38 0.16
C TYR A 111 -36.14 0.72 1.15
N LYS A 112 -35.80 1.19 2.35
CA LYS A 112 -36.79 1.63 3.34
C LYS A 112 -37.65 2.78 2.82
N MET A 113 -37.02 3.74 2.14
CA MET A 113 -37.73 4.90 1.59
C MET A 113 -38.65 4.52 0.42
N ILE A 114 -38.23 3.59 -0.44
CA ILE A 114 -39.09 3.02 -1.50
C ILE A 114 -40.31 2.32 -0.88
N ASP A 115 -40.13 1.54 0.19
CA ASP A 115 -41.23 0.87 0.87
C ASP A 115 -42.24 1.87 1.45
N THR A 116 -41.76 2.94 2.10
CA THR A 116 -42.61 4.03 2.58
C THR A 116 -43.39 4.69 1.45
N TYR A 117 -42.72 5.07 0.35
CA TYR A 117 -43.39 5.71 -0.79
C TYR A 117 -44.38 4.80 -1.50
N LYS A 118 -44.14 3.48 -1.54
CA LYS A 118 -45.12 2.51 -2.05
C LYS A 118 -46.39 2.53 -1.22
N LYS A 119 -46.27 2.46 0.11
CA LYS A 119 -47.41 2.53 1.05
C LYS A 119 -48.17 3.84 0.96
N GLU A 120 -47.47 4.97 0.84
CA GLU A 120 -48.10 6.27 0.65
C GLU A 120 -48.85 6.36 -0.70
N ASN A 121 -48.23 5.91 -1.78
CA ASN A 121 -48.87 5.86 -3.10
C ASN A 121 -50.12 4.97 -3.11
N GLU A 122 -50.10 3.83 -2.42
CA GLU A 122 -51.27 2.97 -2.26
C GLU A 122 -52.42 3.68 -1.54
N LYS A 123 -52.13 4.41 -0.45
CA LYS A 123 -53.13 5.22 0.28
C LYS A 123 -53.73 6.30 -0.61
N ILE A 124 -52.90 7.05 -1.35
CA ILE A 124 -53.37 8.10 -2.25
C ILE A 124 -54.27 7.50 -3.34
N ARG A 125 -53.87 6.38 -3.95
CA ARG A 125 -54.69 5.69 -4.95
C ARG A 125 -56.02 5.20 -4.39
N ALA A 126 -56.06 4.73 -3.14
CA ALA A 126 -57.29 4.32 -2.48
C ALA A 126 -58.26 5.51 -2.27
N LEU A 127 -57.74 6.65 -1.79
CA LEU A 127 -58.54 7.88 -1.64
C LEU A 127 -59.11 8.38 -2.97
N LEU A 128 -58.31 8.33 -4.05
CA LEU A 128 -58.76 8.74 -5.38
C LEU A 128 -59.85 7.83 -5.95
N LYS A 129 -59.79 6.51 -5.70
CA LYS A 129 -60.83 5.57 -6.14
C LYS A 129 -62.17 5.76 -5.42
N GLY A 130 -62.16 6.27 -4.19
CA GLY A 130 -63.37 6.61 -3.42
C GLY A 130 -64.07 7.87 -3.91
N ARG A 131 -63.44 8.66 -4.79
CA ARG A 131 -64.00 9.88 -5.38
C ARG A 131 -64.45 9.59 -6.81
N GLN A 132 -65.59 8.93 -6.99
CA GLN A 132 -66.25 8.91 -8.30
C GLN A 132 -66.79 10.31 -8.61
N PRO A 133 -66.72 10.79 -9.86
CA PRO A 133 -67.43 11.99 -10.27
C PRO A 133 -68.92 11.65 -10.37
N GLU A 134 -69.74 12.27 -9.52
CA GLU A 134 -71.16 12.46 -9.82
C GLU A 134 -71.25 13.10 -11.23
N THR A 135 -71.91 12.43 -12.18
CA THR A 135 -72.06 12.78 -13.61
C THR A 135 -72.81 14.11 -13.87
N PRO A 136 -73.02 14.57 -15.13
CA PRO A 136 -72.08 15.08 -16.10
C PRO A 136 -72.45 16.54 -16.50
N GLY A 137 -71.66 17.53 -16.10
CA GLY A 137 -71.76 18.89 -16.61
C GLY A 137 -70.94 19.04 -17.89
N ARG A 138 -71.62 19.23 -19.02
CA ARG A 138 -71.06 19.52 -20.35
C ARG A 138 -70.16 20.76 -20.28
N PHE A 139 -68.85 20.58 -20.29
CA PHE A 139 -67.91 21.65 -20.63
C PHE A 139 -67.14 21.24 -21.88
N PHE A 140 -67.54 21.82 -22.99
CA PHE A 140 -66.73 21.84 -24.21
C PHE A 140 -65.58 22.81 -23.97
N THR A 141 -64.35 22.31 -23.89
CA THR A 141 -63.18 23.11 -24.26
C THR A 141 -62.36 22.33 -25.28
N SER A 142 -62.41 22.85 -26.50
CA SER A 142 -61.69 22.34 -27.65
C SER A 142 -60.21 22.69 -27.51
N THR A 143 -59.37 21.75 -27.06
CA THR A 143 -57.93 21.84 -27.31
C THR A 143 -57.31 20.43 -27.39
N PRO A 144 -56.64 20.05 -28.49
CA PRO A 144 -56.07 18.70 -28.61
C PRO A 144 -54.80 18.59 -27.77
N ILE A 145 -54.73 17.56 -26.91
CA ILE A 145 -53.49 17.17 -26.23
C ILE A 145 -52.74 16.19 -27.14
N GLN A 146 -51.54 16.57 -27.58
CA GLN A 146 -50.58 15.65 -28.20
C GLN A 146 -49.85 14.85 -27.09
N PRO A 147 -49.59 13.54 -27.29
CA PRO A 147 -48.85 12.75 -26.33
C PRO A 147 -47.34 12.98 -26.50
N SER A 148 -46.70 13.68 -25.56
CA SER A 148 -45.24 13.67 -25.45
C SER A 148 -44.80 12.53 -24.52
N THR A 149 -44.35 11.45 -25.15
CA THR A 149 -43.75 10.28 -24.50
C THR A 149 -42.35 10.63 -24.01
N LYS A 150 -42.21 11.17 -22.80
CA LYS A 150 -40.92 11.15 -22.08
C LYS A 150 -41.15 10.91 -20.59
N SER A 151 -41.35 9.65 -20.23
CA SER A 151 -41.04 9.17 -18.88
C SER A 151 -39.53 9.31 -18.66
N PRO A 152 -39.04 10.07 -17.66
CA PRO A 152 -37.62 10.07 -17.36
C PRO A 152 -37.27 8.69 -16.78
N SER A 153 -36.36 7.97 -17.43
CA SER A 153 -35.82 6.71 -16.94
C SER A 153 -35.11 6.95 -15.60
N LEU A 154 -35.70 6.45 -14.51
CA LEU A 154 -35.19 6.57 -13.14
C LEU A 154 -33.95 5.70 -12.84
N PHE A 155 -33.25 5.19 -13.86
CA PHE A 155 -32.18 4.21 -13.70
C PHE A 155 -30.96 4.51 -14.57
N GLU A 156 -30.37 5.69 -14.40
CA GLU A 156 -28.94 5.87 -14.65
C GLU A 156 -28.29 6.57 -13.45
N VAL A 157 -28.32 5.89 -12.30
CA VAL A 157 -27.42 6.27 -11.21
C VAL A 157 -26.06 5.66 -11.55
N SER A 158 -25.21 6.45 -12.21
CA SER A 158 -23.79 6.09 -12.36
C SER A 158 -23.18 5.93 -10.97
N LEU A 159 -22.41 4.85 -10.78
CA LEU A 159 -21.68 4.56 -9.54
C LEU A 159 -20.72 5.70 -9.13
N SER A 160 -20.35 6.56 -10.08
CA SER A 160 -19.54 7.76 -9.85
C SER A 160 -20.31 8.95 -9.27
N THR A 161 -21.64 9.00 -9.38
CA THR A 161 -22.48 10.12 -8.91
C THR A 161 -22.88 9.97 -7.45
N LEU A 162 -22.89 8.73 -6.94
CA LEU A 162 -23.01 8.50 -5.51
C LEU A 162 -21.68 8.90 -4.88
N GLY A 163 -21.67 10.05 -4.21
CA GLY A 163 -20.54 10.54 -3.41
C GLY A 163 -20.24 9.63 -2.22
N LEU A 164 -19.84 8.38 -2.50
CA LEU A 164 -19.52 7.32 -1.54
C LEU A 164 -18.09 7.48 -1.00
N THR A 165 -17.68 8.72 -0.75
CA THR A 165 -16.49 9.03 0.02
C THR A 165 -16.92 9.29 1.46
N PRO A 166 -16.57 8.41 2.41
CA PRO A 166 -16.79 8.69 3.82
C PRO A 166 -16.13 10.03 4.18
N LYS A 167 -16.84 10.91 4.89
CA LYS A 167 -16.20 12.08 5.50
C LYS A 167 -15.04 11.59 6.37
N LYS A 168 -13.83 12.13 6.16
CA LYS A 168 -12.62 11.79 6.93
C LYS A 168 -12.95 11.77 8.42
N ILE A 169 -13.01 10.58 9.02
CA ILE A 169 -12.95 10.47 10.48
C ILE A 169 -11.50 10.81 10.82
N ARG A 170 -11.31 11.98 11.45
CA ARG A 170 -10.00 12.45 11.91
C ARG A 170 -9.50 11.43 12.93
N ALA A 171 -8.56 10.58 12.53
CA ALA A 171 -7.86 9.68 13.44
C ALA A 171 -7.20 10.54 14.53
N LYS A 172 -7.45 10.21 15.81
CA LYS A 172 -6.72 10.81 16.93
C LYS A 172 -5.21 10.62 16.69
N PRO A 173 -4.36 11.63 16.97
CA PRO A 173 -2.93 11.53 16.73
C PRO A 173 -2.33 10.50 17.70
N GLY A 174 -2.13 9.27 17.21
CA GLY A 174 -1.34 8.24 17.89
C GLY A 174 0.10 8.32 17.40
N HIS A 175 0.97 8.82 18.29
CA HIS A 175 2.44 8.81 18.25
C HIS A 175 3.11 8.71 16.87
N SER A 176 3.54 9.86 16.36
CA SER A 176 4.59 9.96 15.36
C SER A 176 5.88 9.36 15.90
N PHE A 177 6.30 8.21 15.40
CA PHE A 177 7.71 7.82 15.47
C PHE A 177 8.46 8.68 14.45
N ARG A 178 9.23 9.65 14.96
CA ARG A 178 10.25 10.35 14.17
C ARG A 178 11.25 9.31 13.69
N ILE A 179 11.38 9.16 12.38
CA ILE A 179 12.54 8.52 11.78
C ILE A 179 13.63 9.59 11.78
N SER A 180 14.57 9.48 12.72
CA SER A 180 15.81 10.23 12.70
C SER A 180 16.72 9.58 11.66
N SER A 181 17.12 10.37 10.67
CA SER A 181 18.17 10.05 9.70
C SER A 181 19.54 9.96 10.37
#